data_AF-A0A2T2R9I7-F1
#
_entry.id   AF-A0A2T2R9I7-F1
#
_cell.length_a   1.000
_cell.length_b   1.000
_cell.length_c   1.000
_cell.angle_alpha   90.00
_cell.angle_beta   90.00
_cell.angle_gamma   90.00
#
_symmetry.space_group_name_H-M   'P 1'
#
loop_
_entity.id
_entity.type
_entity.pdbx_description
1 polymer ?
#
loop_
_entity_poly.entity_id
_entity_poly.type
_entity_poly.pdbx_seq_one_letter_code
_entity_poly.pdbx_strand_id
1 'polypeptide(L)'
;MWAGELDDVATVWLTPLLTHAGVVDALAARTAPTLVVAGGQDDATPPDAVDRLRHEAAPTTHVVTVAGADHGLERTAPRDSVDALGEVVDALAGFVVGLARG
;
A
#
# COMPACT_ATOMS: atom_id res chain seq x y z
N MET A 1 -13.48 -4.68 18.29
CA MET A 1 -12.61 -3.55 17.91
C MET A 1 -13.38 -2.80 16.82
N TRP A 2 -13.81 -1.56 17.08
CA TRP A 2 -14.67 -0.79 16.18
C TRP A 2 -13.80 0.14 15.32
N ALA A 3 -14.21 0.38 14.07
CA ALA A 3 -13.39 1.03 13.04
C ALA A 3 -12.90 2.45 13.39
N GLY A 4 -13.61 3.21 14.24
CA GLY A 4 -13.30 4.61 14.52
C GLY A 4 -12.09 4.88 15.43
N GLU A 5 -11.50 3.86 16.07
CA GLU A 5 -10.36 4.05 16.99
C GLU A 5 -9.00 4.09 16.25
N LEU A 6 -8.98 3.73 14.96
CA LEU A 6 -7.77 3.68 14.12
C LEU A 6 -7.73 4.77 13.03
N ASP A 7 -8.72 5.67 13.00
CA ASP A 7 -8.81 6.70 11.97
C ASP A 7 -7.64 7.70 12.06
N ASP A 8 -7.10 7.92 13.26
CA ASP A 8 -5.95 8.82 13.52
C ASP A 8 -4.59 8.11 13.57
N VAL A 9 -4.56 6.78 13.40
CA VAL A 9 -3.31 6.00 13.50
C VAL A 9 -2.67 5.85 12.13
N ALA A 10 -1.35 6.01 12.06
CA ALA A 10 -0.62 5.75 10.82
C ALA A 10 -0.71 4.26 10.45
N THR A 11 -1.00 3.95 9.18
CA THR A 11 -1.24 2.56 8.74
C THR A 11 -0.38 2.16 7.55
N VAL A 12 -0.08 0.87 7.50
CA VAL A 12 0.56 0.21 6.36
C VAL A 12 -0.38 -0.89 5.88
N TRP A 13 -0.66 -0.91 4.58
CA TRP A 13 -1.43 -1.93 3.90
C TRP A 13 -0.53 -2.65 2.90
N LEU A 14 -0.45 -3.97 3.02
CA LEU A 14 0.27 -4.82 2.07
C LEU A 14 -0.78 -5.53 1.21
N THR A 15 -0.65 -5.36 -0.11
CA THR A 15 -1.50 -5.95 -1.16
C THR A 15 -3.00 -5.91 -0.81
N PRO A 16 -3.57 -4.72 -0.52
CA PRO A 16 -5.00 -4.62 -0.24
C PRO A 16 -5.83 -5.02 -1.47
N LEU A 17 -6.98 -5.62 -1.24
CA LEU A 17 -7.89 -6.03 -2.31
C LEU A 17 -8.65 -4.81 -2.90
N LEU A 18 -7.99 -4.05 -3.77
CA LEU A 18 -8.57 -2.84 -4.39
C LEU A 18 -9.67 -3.14 -5.42
N THR A 19 -9.84 -4.40 -5.81
CA THR A 19 -11.03 -4.88 -6.54
C THR A 19 -12.31 -4.79 -5.69
N HIS A 20 -12.20 -4.63 -4.37
CA HIS A 20 -13.33 -4.33 -3.51
C HIS A 20 -13.46 -2.81 -3.33
N ALA A 21 -14.54 -2.24 -3.90
CA ALA A 21 -14.82 -0.81 -3.80
C ALA A 21 -14.76 -0.28 -2.36
N GLY A 22 -15.27 -1.04 -1.38
CA GLY A 22 -15.23 -0.64 0.03
C GLY A 22 -13.81 -0.50 0.60
N VAL A 23 -12.82 -1.22 0.07
CA VAL A 23 -11.40 -1.06 0.47
C VAL A 23 -10.83 0.23 -0.11
N VAL A 24 -11.13 0.52 -1.38
CA VAL A 24 -10.72 1.77 -2.03
C VAL A 24 -11.35 2.97 -1.33
N ASP A 25 -12.66 2.92 -1.07
CA ASP A 25 -13.39 4.01 -0.41
C ASP A 25 -12.88 4.22 1.03
N ALA A 26 -12.59 3.14 1.76
CA ALA A 26 -12.00 3.23 3.09
C ALA A 26 -10.61 3.87 3.07
N LEU A 27 -9.73 3.46 2.14
CA LEU A 27 -8.39 4.04 1.99
C LEU A 27 -8.44 5.49 1.53
N ALA A 28 -9.35 5.85 0.62
CA ALA A 28 -9.52 7.21 0.13
C ALA A 28 -10.03 8.16 1.23
N ALA A 29 -10.86 7.66 2.15
CA ALA A 29 -11.37 8.43 3.28
C ALA A 29 -10.34 8.64 4.42
N ARG A 30 -9.22 7.90 4.44
CA ARG A 30 -8.20 8.04 5.49
C ARG A 30 -7.47 9.39 5.36
N THR A 31 -7.32 10.07 6.49
CA THR A 31 -6.56 11.33 6.61
C THR A 31 -5.23 11.14 7.33
N ALA A 32 -5.15 10.15 8.25
CA ALA A 32 -3.90 9.77 8.88
C ALA A 32 -2.89 9.23 7.86
N PRO A 33 -1.58 9.42 8.08
CA PRO A 33 -0.54 8.89 7.21
C PRO A 33 -0.73 7.42 6.88
N THR A 34 -0.73 7.10 5.59
CA THR A 34 -1.02 5.75 5.11
C THR A 34 -0.03 5.35 4.04
N LEU A 35 0.56 4.18 4.17
CA LEU A 35 1.34 3.54 3.11
C LEU A 35 0.57 2.35 2.56
N VAL A 36 0.43 2.29 1.24
CA VAL A 36 -0.09 1.13 0.52
C VAL A 36 1.05 0.56 -0.32
N VAL A 37 1.34 -0.73 -0.17
CA VAL A 37 2.31 -1.46 -0.97
C VAL A 37 1.56 -2.51 -1.79
N ALA A 38 1.69 -2.46 -3.10
CA ALA A 38 0.99 -3.34 -4.04
C ALA A 38 1.97 -4.05 -4.97
N GLY A 39 1.62 -5.27 -5.39
CA GLY A 39 2.34 -5.97 -6.45
C GLY A 39 2.03 -5.36 -7.82
N GLY A 40 3.04 -5.14 -8.65
CA GLY A 40 2.84 -4.60 -10.01
C GLY A 40 2.18 -5.58 -10.99
N GLN A 41 2.03 -6.85 -10.61
CA GLN A 41 1.34 -7.90 -11.35
C GLN A 41 0.24 -8.55 -10.49
N ASP A 42 -0.23 -7.83 -9.46
CA ASP A 42 -1.32 -8.28 -8.60
C ASP A 42 -2.68 -7.90 -9.18
N ASP A 43 -3.45 -8.90 -9.61
CA ASP A 43 -4.81 -8.73 -10.12
C ASP A 43 -5.79 -8.17 -9.08
N ALA A 44 -5.47 -8.28 -7.78
CA ALA A 44 -6.25 -7.67 -6.72
C ALA A 44 -6.01 -6.15 -6.58
N THR A 45 -4.95 -5.62 -7.20
CA THR A 45 -4.62 -4.19 -7.24
C THR A 45 -4.47 -3.71 -8.68
N PRO A 46 -5.54 -3.73 -9.48
CA PRO A 46 -5.43 -3.39 -10.89
C PRO A 46 -5.03 -1.90 -11.06
N PRO A 47 -4.33 -1.55 -12.15
CA PRO A 47 -3.77 -0.21 -12.31
C PRO A 47 -4.79 0.93 -12.21
N ASP A 48 -6.01 0.71 -12.69
CA ASP A 48 -7.11 1.67 -12.63
C ASP A 48 -7.56 1.95 -11.19
N ALA A 49 -7.64 0.92 -10.34
CA ALA A 49 -7.96 1.08 -8.92
C ALA A 49 -6.84 1.78 -8.15
N VAL A 50 -5.58 1.51 -8.50
CA VAL A 50 -4.41 2.21 -7.95
C VAL A 50 -4.43 3.69 -8.34
N ASP A 51 -4.70 3.99 -9.61
CA ASP A 51 -4.76 5.36 -10.11
C ASP A 51 -5.93 6.14 -9.51
N ARG A 52 -7.10 5.49 -9.36
CA ARG A 52 -8.23 6.02 -8.61
C ARG A 52 -7.83 6.36 -7.18
N LEU A 53 -7.19 5.44 -6.47
CA LEU A 53 -6.76 5.68 -5.09
C LEU A 53 -5.76 6.85 -4.99
N ARG A 54 -4.79 6.94 -5.91
CA ARG A 54 -3.85 8.07 -5.97
C ARG A 54 -4.53 9.41 -6.20
N HIS A 55 -5.65 9.42 -6.92
CA HIS A 55 -6.41 10.64 -7.20
C HIS A 55 -7.33 11.05 -6.04
N GLU A 56 -7.97 10.08 -5.39
CA GLU A 56 -9.01 10.32 -4.38
C GLU A 56 -8.47 10.41 -2.94
N ALA A 57 -7.34 9.76 -2.64
CA ALA A 57 -6.80 9.72 -1.27
C ALA A 57 -6.17 11.05 -0.83
N ALA A 58 -6.07 11.21 0.49
CA ALA A 58 -5.36 12.34 1.10
C ALA A 58 -3.89 12.40 0.64
N PRO A 59 -3.25 13.59 0.61
CA PRO A 59 -1.82 13.73 0.28
C PRO A 59 -0.86 12.97 1.20
N THR A 60 -1.34 12.57 2.38
CA THR A 60 -0.65 11.76 3.39
C THR A 60 -0.70 10.25 3.08
N THR A 61 -1.41 9.85 2.02
CA THR A 61 -1.46 8.48 1.53
C THR A 61 -0.44 8.30 0.40
N HIS A 62 0.47 7.34 0.56
CA HIS A 62 1.49 6.98 -0.41
C HIS A 62 1.24 5.58 -0.94
N VAL A 63 1.34 5.39 -2.27
CA VAL A 63 1.17 4.09 -2.91
C VAL A 63 2.45 3.69 -3.62
N VAL A 64 3.07 2.60 -3.15
CA VAL A 64 4.26 1.98 -3.73
C VAL A 64 3.83 0.73 -4.49
N THR A 65 4.26 0.63 -5.75
CA THR A 65 4.01 -0.56 -6.58
C THR A 65 5.34 -1.27 -6.80
N VAL A 66 5.47 -2.52 -6.32
CA VAL A 66 6.66 -3.35 -6.49
C VAL A 66 6.61 -4.00 -7.86
N ALA A 67 7.44 -3.52 -8.78
CA ALA A 67 7.38 -3.94 -10.18
C ALA A 67 7.59 -5.45 -10.34
N GLY A 68 6.74 -6.09 -11.15
CA GLY A 68 6.81 -7.53 -11.42
C GLY A 68 6.38 -8.45 -10.28
N ALA A 69 6.05 -7.90 -9.10
CA ALA A 69 5.61 -8.70 -7.97
C ALA A 69 4.11 -9.02 -8.01
N ASP A 70 3.73 -10.20 -7.56
CA ASP A 70 2.35 -10.65 -7.43
C ASP A 70 1.70 -10.21 -6.10
N HIS A 71 0.55 -10.80 -5.78
CA HIS A 71 -0.19 -10.54 -4.54
C HIS A 71 0.57 -10.92 -3.25
N GLY A 72 1.49 -11.88 -3.34
CA GLY A 72 2.38 -12.26 -2.25
C GLY A 72 3.58 -11.32 -2.10
N LEU A 73 3.70 -10.31 -2.97
CA LEU A 73 4.90 -9.50 -3.16
C LEU A 73 6.10 -10.35 -3.63
N GLU A 74 5.82 -11.48 -4.29
CA GLU A 74 6.81 -12.40 -4.81
C GLU A 74 7.01 -12.19 -6.32
N ARG A 75 8.20 -12.53 -6.82
CA ARG A 75 8.52 -12.58 -8.24
C ARG A 75 8.75 -14.03 -8.65
N THR A 76 8.82 -14.29 -9.96
CA THR A 76 8.94 -15.64 -10.51
C THR A 76 10.13 -16.44 -9.98
N ALA A 77 11.28 -15.81 -9.75
CA ALA A 77 12.46 -16.48 -9.21
C ALA A 77 12.60 -16.20 -7.70
N PRO A 78 12.94 -17.22 -6.87
CA PRO A 78 13.05 -17.03 -5.42
C PRO A 78 14.01 -15.93 -4.98
N ARG A 79 15.11 -15.73 -5.72
CA ARG A 79 16.06 -14.66 -5.44
C ARG A 79 15.45 -13.28 -5.69
N ASP A 80 14.68 -13.14 -6.77
CA ASP A 80 14.03 -11.89 -7.12
C ASP A 80 12.92 -11.54 -6.12
N SER A 81 12.29 -12.55 -5.48
CA SER A 81 11.37 -12.35 -4.36
C SER A 81 12.07 -11.84 -3.09
N VAL A 82 13.32 -12.23 -2.85
CA VAL A 82 14.12 -11.66 -1.76
C VAL A 82 14.43 -10.18 -2.05
N ASP A 83 14.76 -9.85 -3.30
CA ASP A 83 14.95 -8.45 -3.69
C ASP A 83 13.66 -7.63 -3.56
N ALA A 84 12.51 -8.20 -3.96
CA ALA A 84 11.20 -7.59 -3.77
C ALA A 84 10.87 -7.35 -2.29
N LEU A 85 11.18 -8.31 -1.40
CA LEU A 85 11.05 -8.13 0.05
C LEU A 85 11.94 -6.98 0.55
N GLY A 86 13.15 -6.82 0.00
CA GLY A 86 14.02 -5.69 0.27
C GLY A 86 13.36 -4.35 -0.08
N GLU A 87 12.78 -4.23 -1.28
CA GLU A 87 12.04 -3.03 -1.73
C GLU A 87 10.86 -2.70 -0.80
N VAL A 88 10.14 -3.72 -0.34
CA VAL A 88 9.03 -3.56 0.64
C VAL A 88 9.57 -3.01 1.97
N VAL A 89 10.64 -3.60 2.51
CA VAL A 89 11.26 -3.15 3.76
C VAL A 89 11.77 -1.71 3.65
N ASP A 90 12.37 -1.33 2.53
CA ASP A 90 12.82 0.03 2.29
C ASP A 90 11.66 1.03 2.25
N ALA A 91 10.53 0.68 1.62
CA ALA A 91 9.32 1.50 1.63
C ALA A 91 8.77 1.70 3.05
N LEU A 92 8.72 0.64 3.86
CA LEU A 92 8.29 0.69 5.26
C LEU A 92 9.22 1.57 6.10
N ALA A 93 10.53 1.39 5.95
CA ALA A 93 11.53 2.17 6.67
C ALA A 93 11.43 3.65 6.31
N GLY A 94 11.30 3.97 5.01
CA GLY A 94 11.11 5.33 4.53
C GLY A 94 9.85 5.98 5.11
N PHE A 95 8.73 5.25 5.14
CA PHE A 95 7.49 5.73 5.73
C PHE A 95 7.63 6.02 7.22
N VAL A 96 8.17 5.08 8.02
CA VAL A 96 8.36 5.27 9.47
C VAL A 96 9.30 6.43 9.78
N VAL A 97 10.39 6.57 9.02
CA VAL A 97 11.30 7.73 9.16
C VAL A 97 10.58 9.04 8.83
N GLY A 98 9.70 9.04 7.82
CA GLY A 98 8.86 10.19 7.49
C GLY A 98 7.93 10.59 8.63
N LEU A 99 7.30 9.62 9.29
CA LEU A 99 6.43 9.87 10.45
C LEU A 99 7.16 10.50 11.63
N ALA A 100 8.42 10.13 11.87
CA ALA A 100 9.21 10.68 12.98
C ALA A 100 9.66 12.14 12.76
N ARG A 101 9.49 12.68 11.55
CA ARG A 101 9.94 14.03 11.15
C ARG A 101 8.80 15.05 11.02
N GLY A 102 7.55 14.60 10.99
CA GLY A 102 6.34 15.43 10.95
C GLY A 102 5.73 15.61 12.33
#